data_AF-A0A350IB95-F1
#
_entry.id   AF-A0A350IB95-F1
#
_cell.length_a   1.000
_cell.length_b   1.000
_cell.length_c   1.000
_cell.angle_alpha   90.00
_cell.angle_beta   90.00
_cell.angle_gamma   90.00
#
_symmetry.space_group_name_H-M   'P 1'
#
loop_
_entity.id
_entity.type
_entity.pdbx_description
1 polymer ?
#
loop_
_entity_poly.entity_id
_entity_poly.type
_entity_poly.pdbx_seq_one_letter_code
_entity_poly.pdbx_strand_id
1 'polypeptide(L)'
;QMSRYGPAAQIGTREEVGEEGKPRFSSLQPGQSMETITLEEVLELFKFPKTLGNFEGVEVTINQGRFGPYIKYDDKYVNIPKSEDPMGLDIEKAIEYVKIKLEEDKPVTTYQGEDVTRGKGRFGPFLKYKSMFINIPARYDADNLSQEDMHGLIAAKIEKEANRYIYQFPDEGFTVENGRWGPFIKYKKKNVKIPKIKDERITPEQAKEMKKEEFMKLIEAEYPGAFIKKKKAAPKKKKASAKKKPAAKK
;
A
#
# COMPACT_ATOMS: atom_id res chain seq x y z
N GLN A 1 -2.21 21.28 -13.52
CA GLN A 1 -0.73 21.13 -13.48
C GLN A 1 -0.34 19.80 -12.85
N MET A 2 0.89 19.34 -13.05
CA MET A 2 1.38 18.10 -12.42
C MET A 2 2.06 18.40 -11.08
N SER A 3 1.53 17.86 -9.98
CA SER A 3 2.12 17.95 -8.64
C SER A 3 2.92 16.69 -8.28
N ARG A 4 3.59 16.70 -7.11
CA ARG A 4 4.23 15.50 -6.52
C ARG A 4 3.26 14.33 -6.36
N TYR A 5 1.98 14.62 -6.14
CA TYR A 5 0.95 13.64 -5.80
C TYR A 5 0.00 13.31 -6.96
N GLY A 6 0.28 13.83 -8.17
CA GLY A 6 -0.53 13.63 -9.36
C GLY A 6 -1.07 14.94 -9.95
N PRO A 7 -1.99 14.84 -10.94
CA PRO A 7 -2.67 16.00 -11.51
C PRO A 7 -3.42 16.79 -10.45
N ALA A 8 -3.17 18.10 -10.40
CA ALA A 8 -3.80 19.01 -9.45
C ALA A 8 -4.21 20.32 -10.12
N ALA A 9 -5.35 20.84 -9.67
CA ALA A 9 -5.74 22.22 -9.89
C ALA A 9 -5.05 23.12 -8.85
N GLN A 10 -4.69 24.34 -9.25
CA GLN A 10 -4.12 25.34 -8.36
C GLN A 10 -4.85 26.66 -8.53
N ILE A 11 -5.17 27.29 -7.40
CA ILE A 11 -5.68 28.66 -7.33
C ILE A 11 -4.57 29.56 -6.79
N GLY A 12 -4.29 30.63 -7.53
CA GLY A 12 -3.26 31.64 -7.26
C GLY A 12 -1.85 31.17 -7.62
N THR A 13 -1.00 32.07 -8.10
CA THR A 13 0.43 31.84 -8.29
C THR A 13 1.23 32.37 -7.10
N ARG A 14 2.47 31.89 -6.91
CA ARG A 14 3.34 32.36 -5.82
C ARG A 14 3.61 33.87 -5.87
N GLU A 15 3.49 34.48 -7.04
CA GLU A 15 3.65 35.91 -7.26
C GLU A 15 2.39 36.69 -6.87
N GLU A 16 1.20 36.11 -7.06
CA GLU A 16 -0.08 36.73 -6.74
C GLU A 16 -0.47 36.66 -5.25
N VAL A 17 -0.11 35.57 -4.55
CA VAL A 17 -0.44 35.43 -3.11
C VAL A 17 0.56 36.11 -2.16
N GLY A 18 1.64 36.71 -2.68
CA GLY A 18 2.65 37.42 -1.88
C GLY A 18 3.41 36.54 -0.88
N GLU A 19 4.13 37.16 0.06
CA GLU A 19 4.84 36.44 1.14
C GLU A 19 3.90 35.85 2.22
N GLU A 20 2.64 36.30 2.27
CA GLU A 20 1.67 35.93 3.30
C GLU A 20 0.80 34.71 2.94
N GLY A 21 0.76 34.31 1.66
CA GLY A 21 -0.13 33.26 1.18
C GLY A 21 0.57 32.05 0.57
N LYS A 22 -0.10 30.89 0.64
CA LYS A 22 0.27 29.68 -0.11
C LYS A 22 -0.77 29.42 -1.19
N PRO A 23 -0.37 29.06 -2.42
CA PRO A 23 -1.33 28.63 -3.43
C PRO A 23 -2.19 27.48 -2.91
N ARG A 24 -3.48 27.50 -3.20
CA ARG A 24 -4.38 26.40 -2.85
C ARG A 24 -4.28 25.34 -3.92
N PHE A 25 -4.17 24.08 -3.51
CA PHE A 25 -4.12 22.94 -4.41
C PHE A 25 -5.30 22.02 -4.13
N SER A 26 -5.91 21.50 -5.19
CA SER A 26 -6.84 20.38 -5.09
C SER A 26 -6.49 19.32 -6.13
N SER A 27 -6.55 18.06 -5.73
CA SER A 27 -6.22 16.95 -6.62
C SER A 27 -7.42 16.62 -7.50
N LEU A 28 -7.18 16.28 -8.77
CA LEU A 28 -8.25 15.84 -9.68
C LEU A 28 -8.79 14.47 -9.27
N GLN A 29 -10.07 14.21 -9.59
CA GLN A 29 -10.71 12.92 -9.34
C GLN A 29 -10.15 11.82 -10.26
N PRO A 30 -10.24 10.55 -9.85
CA PRO A 30 -10.04 9.42 -10.76
C PRO A 30 -11.01 9.52 -11.95
N GLY A 31 -10.47 9.66 -13.16
CA GLY A 31 -11.24 9.80 -14.40
C GLY A 31 -11.29 11.21 -14.99
N GLN A 32 -10.95 12.24 -14.21
CA GLN A 32 -10.78 13.60 -14.74
C GLN A 32 -9.41 13.74 -15.42
N SER A 33 -9.39 14.33 -16.63
CA SER A 33 -8.17 14.65 -17.35
C SER A 33 -7.84 16.14 -17.23
N MET A 34 -6.55 16.48 -17.19
CA MET A 34 -6.11 17.88 -17.23
C MET A 34 -6.51 18.60 -18.52
N GLU A 35 -6.80 17.85 -19.58
CA GLU A 35 -7.16 18.38 -20.90
C GLU A 35 -8.67 18.61 -21.05
N THR A 36 -9.49 17.82 -20.36
CA THR A 36 -10.95 17.81 -20.56
C THR A 36 -11.73 18.44 -19.41
N ILE A 37 -11.09 18.69 -18.26
CA ILE A 37 -11.77 19.22 -17.08
C ILE A 37 -12.22 20.67 -17.29
N THR A 38 -13.45 20.96 -16.87
CA THR A 38 -14.04 22.30 -16.96
C THR A 38 -13.71 23.14 -15.72
N LEU A 39 -13.83 24.47 -15.84
CA LEU A 39 -13.62 25.38 -14.72
C LEU A 39 -14.59 25.12 -13.57
N GLU A 40 -15.84 24.80 -13.90
CA GLU A 40 -16.90 24.51 -12.91
C GLU A 40 -16.54 23.29 -12.07
N GLU A 41 -16.14 22.19 -12.71
CA GLU A 41 -15.66 20.98 -12.03
C GLU A 41 -14.42 21.26 -11.17
N VAL A 42 -13.51 22.12 -11.64
CA VAL A 42 -12.32 22.50 -10.85
C VAL A 42 -12.72 23.29 -9.60
N LEU A 43 -13.63 24.25 -9.72
CA LEU A 43 -14.09 25.06 -8.59
C LEU A 43 -14.76 24.20 -7.52
N GLU A 44 -15.47 23.14 -7.91
CA GLU A 44 -16.03 22.17 -6.98
C GLU A 44 -14.98 21.46 -6.13
N LEU A 45 -13.83 21.10 -6.71
CA LEU A 45 -12.73 20.45 -5.98
C LEU A 45 -12.16 21.33 -4.86
N PHE A 46 -12.32 22.64 -4.92
CA PHE A 46 -11.83 23.58 -3.90
C PHE A 46 -12.82 23.85 -2.77
N LYS A 47 -14.05 23.32 -2.86
CA LYS A 47 -15.03 23.38 -1.77
C LYS A 47 -14.68 22.41 -0.62
N PHE A 48 -13.80 21.43 -0.87
CA PHE A 48 -13.26 20.56 0.17
C PHE A 48 -12.03 21.20 0.86
N PRO A 49 -11.79 20.96 2.16
CA PRO A 49 -12.58 20.11 3.07
C PRO A 49 -13.90 20.76 3.51
N LYS A 50 -14.97 19.96 3.55
CA LYS A 50 -16.28 20.37 4.08
C LYS A 50 -16.44 19.81 5.49
N THR A 51 -16.47 20.68 6.50
CA THR A 51 -16.79 20.27 7.88
C THR A 51 -18.30 20.13 8.02
N LEU A 52 -18.77 18.96 8.46
CA LEU A 52 -20.19 18.68 8.68
C LEU A 52 -20.64 18.97 10.12
N GLY A 53 -19.70 18.90 11.07
CA GLY A 53 -19.94 19.11 12.50
C GLY A 53 -19.12 18.14 13.33
N ASN A 54 -19.57 17.89 14.56
CA ASN A 54 -18.86 17.04 15.52
C ASN A 54 -19.71 15.83 15.90
N PHE A 55 -19.08 14.66 15.98
CA PHE A 55 -19.67 13.42 16.47
C PHE A 55 -18.77 12.86 17.58
N GLU A 56 -19.35 12.54 18.75
CA GLU A 56 -18.62 12.03 19.94
C GLU A 56 -17.38 12.87 20.34
N GLY A 57 -17.42 14.19 20.11
CA GLY A 57 -16.32 15.11 20.43
C GLY A 57 -15.23 15.21 19.35
N VAL A 58 -15.37 14.48 18.24
CA VAL A 58 -14.45 14.49 17.10
C VAL A 58 -15.10 15.18 15.89
N GLU A 59 -14.33 15.99 15.16
CA GLU A 59 -14.81 16.66 13.95
C GLU A 59 -14.97 15.68 12.77
N VAL A 60 -16.13 15.73 12.13
CA VAL A 60 -16.46 14.97 10.92
C VAL A 60 -16.27 15.87 9.71
N THR A 61 -15.30 15.54 8.85
CA THR A 61 -14.99 16.34 7.66
C THR A 61 -15.01 15.49 6.39
N ILE A 62 -15.63 15.99 5.33
CA ILE A 62 -15.51 15.39 4.00
C ILE A 62 -14.28 15.98 3.31
N ASN A 63 -13.39 15.10 2.90
CA ASN A 63 -12.14 15.44 2.23
C ASN A 63 -12.06 14.78 0.85
N GLN A 64 -11.17 15.31 0.02
CA GLN A 64 -10.89 14.75 -1.29
C GLN A 64 -9.57 13.97 -1.30
N GLY A 65 -9.61 12.74 -1.78
CA GLY A 65 -8.44 11.85 -1.85
C GLY A 65 -8.21 11.24 -3.23
N ARG A 66 -7.12 10.46 -3.33
CA ARG A 66 -6.75 9.74 -4.57
C ARG A 66 -7.78 8.71 -5.02
N PHE A 67 -8.62 8.22 -4.10
CA PHE A 67 -9.62 7.19 -4.34
C PHE A 67 -11.04 7.77 -4.45
N GLY A 68 -11.15 9.10 -4.39
CA GLY A 68 -12.42 9.80 -4.34
C GLY A 68 -12.64 10.54 -3.01
N PRO A 69 -13.83 11.14 -2.87
CA PRO A 69 -14.30 11.79 -1.64
C PRO A 69 -14.44 10.78 -0.49
N TYR A 70 -14.06 11.19 0.72
CA TYR A 70 -14.16 10.34 1.91
C TYR A 70 -14.50 11.20 3.14
N ILE A 71 -15.14 10.58 4.13
CA ILE A 71 -15.35 11.16 5.44
C ILE A 71 -14.13 10.84 6.29
N LYS A 72 -13.54 11.88 6.89
CA LYS A 72 -12.51 11.77 7.90
C LYS A 72 -13.16 11.94 9.27
N TYR A 73 -12.94 10.95 10.13
CA TYR A 73 -13.36 10.95 11.53
C TYR A 73 -12.19 10.48 12.37
N ASP A 74 -11.58 11.37 13.13
CA ASP A 74 -10.33 11.12 13.86
C ASP A 74 -9.22 10.60 12.90
N ASP A 75 -8.64 9.43 13.20
CA ASP A 75 -7.70 8.69 12.35
C ASP A 75 -8.37 7.72 11.37
N LYS A 76 -9.71 7.72 11.30
CA LYS A 76 -10.49 6.83 10.42
C LYS A 76 -10.91 7.52 9.14
N TYR A 77 -10.85 6.74 8.07
CA TYR A 77 -11.17 7.15 6.71
C TYR A 77 -12.32 6.28 6.20
N VAL A 78 -13.48 6.89 6.02
CA VAL A 78 -14.70 6.21 5.59
C VAL A 78 -15.00 6.60 4.15
N ASN A 79 -15.08 5.62 3.26
CA ASN A 79 -15.33 5.87 1.85
C ASN A 79 -16.79 6.21 1.61
N ILE A 80 -17.08 7.29 0.87
CA ILE A 80 -18.43 7.63 0.45
C ILE A 80 -18.75 6.80 -0.82
N PRO A 81 -19.91 6.12 -0.90
CA PRO A 81 -20.32 5.41 -2.11
C PRO A 81 -20.36 6.36 -3.32
N LYS A 82 -19.89 5.89 -4.49
CA LYS A 82 -19.87 6.69 -5.74
C LYS A 82 -21.26 7.13 -6.22
N SER A 83 -22.31 6.49 -5.72
CA SER A 83 -23.71 6.81 -6.02
C SER A 83 -24.21 8.03 -5.26
N GLU A 84 -23.53 8.45 -4.19
CA GLU A 84 -23.94 9.61 -3.39
C GLU A 84 -23.11 10.83 -3.73
N ASP A 85 -23.77 11.99 -3.70
CA ASP A 85 -23.11 13.28 -3.84
C ASP A 85 -22.44 13.66 -2.50
N PRO A 86 -21.10 13.80 -2.45
CA PRO A 86 -20.40 14.24 -1.25
C PRO A 86 -20.74 15.67 -0.82
N MET A 87 -21.17 16.54 -1.75
CA MET A 87 -21.54 17.91 -1.40
C MET A 87 -22.90 18.00 -0.73
N GLY A 88 -23.86 17.17 -1.15
CA GLY A 88 -25.19 17.05 -0.54
C GLY A 88 -25.25 16.17 0.71
N LEU A 89 -24.14 15.60 1.18
CA LEU A 89 -24.14 14.67 2.31
C LEU A 89 -24.29 15.42 3.65
N ASP A 90 -25.27 14.99 4.44
CA ASP A 90 -25.59 15.53 5.77
C ASP A 90 -24.80 14.84 6.89
N ILE A 91 -24.72 15.49 8.06
CA ILE A 91 -24.01 14.94 9.22
C ILE A 91 -24.57 13.59 9.66
N GLU A 92 -25.89 13.38 9.60
CA GLU A 92 -26.54 12.13 10.04
C GLU A 92 -26.10 10.93 9.20
N LYS A 93 -26.09 11.08 7.87
CA LYS A 93 -25.59 10.05 6.95
C LYS A 93 -24.09 9.82 7.14
N ALA A 94 -23.33 10.90 7.35
CA ALA A 94 -21.90 10.76 7.61
C ALA A 94 -21.65 9.94 8.89
N ILE A 95 -22.43 10.18 9.94
CA ILE A 95 -22.39 9.41 11.19
C ILE A 95 -22.77 7.95 10.96
N GLU A 96 -23.78 7.67 10.13
CA GLU A 96 -24.16 6.30 9.76
C GLU A 96 -22.99 5.54 9.13
N TYR A 97 -22.34 6.13 8.13
CA TYR A 97 -21.16 5.52 7.50
C TYR A 97 -20.01 5.33 8.49
N VAL A 98 -19.78 6.31 9.37
CA VAL A 98 -18.77 6.21 10.43
C VAL A 98 -19.11 5.06 11.37
N LYS A 99 -20.36 4.93 11.83
CA LYS A 99 -20.79 3.83 12.71
C LYS A 99 -20.61 2.47 12.08
N ILE A 100 -21.01 2.30 10.81
CA ILE A 100 -20.77 1.05 10.07
C ILE A 100 -19.27 0.72 10.08
N LYS A 101 -18.42 1.72 9.80
CA LYS A 101 -16.98 1.50 9.81
C LYS A 101 -16.42 1.18 11.20
N LEU A 102 -16.94 1.83 12.23
CA LEU A 102 -16.59 1.55 13.63
C LEU A 102 -16.97 0.12 14.01
N GLU A 103 -18.13 -0.36 13.58
CA GLU A 103 -18.60 -1.72 13.81
C GLU A 103 -17.77 -2.77 13.08
N GLU A 104 -17.41 -2.53 11.81
CA GLU A 104 -16.50 -3.41 11.06
C GLU A 104 -15.09 -3.48 11.69
N ASP A 105 -14.65 -2.38 12.30
CA ASP A 105 -13.35 -2.33 12.98
C ASP A 105 -13.40 -2.94 14.40
N LYS A 106 -14.57 -3.29 14.94
CA LYS A 106 -14.65 -3.93 16.26
C LYS A 106 -13.92 -5.28 16.24
N PRO A 107 -13.09 -5.56 17.25
CA PRO A 107 -12.46 -6.87 17.36
C PRO A 107 -13.52 -7.94 17.60
N VAL A 108 -13.46 -9.01 16.81
CA VAL A 108 -14.33 -10.19 16.95
C VAL A 108 -13.78 -11.14 18.01
N THR A 109 -12.46 -11.18 18.15
CA THR A 109 -11.77 -11.93 19.20
C THR A 109 -10.38 -11.34 19.45
N THR A 110 -9.71 -11.80 20.49
CA THR A 110 -8.31 -11.50 20.77
C THR A 110 -7.51 -12.81 20.61
N TYR A 111 -6.36 -12.74 19.95
CA TYR A 111 -5.44 -13.87 19.80
C TYR A 111 -4.04 -13.43 20.21
N GLN A 112 -3.42 -14.13 21.17
CA GLN A 112 -2.10 -13.79 21.71
C GLN A 112 -1.98 -12.33 22.20
N GLY A 113 -3.05 -11.79 22.79
CA GLY A 113 -3.08 -10.41 23.32
C GLY A 113 -3.30 -9.32 22.27
N GLU A 114 -3.56 -9.71 21.01
CA GLU A 114 -3.72 -8.80 19.89
C GLU A 114 -5.08 -8.98 19.23
N ASP A 115 -5.66 -7.87 18.78
CA ASP A 115 -7.03 -7.82 18.28
C ASP A 115 -7.16 -8.47 16.89
N VAL A 116 -8.25 -9.21 16.72
CA VAL A 116 -8.63 -9.84 15.46
C VAL A 116 -9.92 -9.20 14.98
N THR A 117 -9.89 -8.54 13.83
CA THR A 117 -11.10 -7.99 13.19
C THR A 117 -11.53 -8.86 12.01
N ARG A 118 -12.81 -8.82 11.66
CA ARG A 118 -13.36 -9.50 10.49
C ARG A 118 -13.67 -8.47 9.41
N GLY A 119 -13.46 -8.83 8.15
CA GLY A 119 -13.80 -7.96 7.03
C GLY A 119 -14.15 -8.73 5.76
N LYS A 120 -14.65 -8.00 4.76
CA LYS A 120 -14.97 -8.50 3.42
C LYS A 120 -14.11 -7.77 2.40
N GLY A 121 -13.46 -8.51 1.50
CA GLY A 121 -12.56 -7.95 0.48
C GLY A 121 -12.73 -8.62 -0.88
N ARG A 122 -11.91 -8.20 -1.87
CA ARG A 122 -11.98 -8.74 -3.25
C ARG A 122 -11.75 -10.25 -3.39
N PHE A 123 -11.21 -10.87 -2.34
CA PHE A 123 -10.91 -12.31 -2.29
C PHE A 123 -11.85 -13.09 -1.38
N GLY A 124 -12.96 -12.47 -0.96
CA GLY A 124 -13.91 -13.03 -0.01
C GLY A 124 -13.71 -12.53 1.43
N PRO A 125 -14.39 -13.15 2.40
CA PRO A 125 -14.29 -12.80 3.82
C PRO A 125 -12.92 -13.16 4.39
N PHE A 126 -12.44 -12.37 5.33
CA PHE A 126 -11.13 -12.56 5.96
C PHE A 126 -11.13 -12.11 7.43
N LEU A 127 -10.19 -12.68 8.18
CA LEU A 127 -9.76 -12.18 9.49
C LEU A 127 -8.50 -11.33 9.30
N LYS A 128 -8.41 -10.20 10.00
CA LYS A 128 -7.23 -9.36 10.07
C LYS A 128 -6.59 -9.56 11.43
N TYR A 129 -5.32 -9.95 11.44
CA TYR A 129 -4.52 -10.11 12.65
C TYR A 129 -3.16 -9.45 12.43
N LYS A 130 -2.85 -8.40 13.21
CA LYS A 130 -1.67 -7.53 12.97
C LYS A 130 -1.65 -6.99 11.53
N SER A 131 -0.63 -7.34 10.75
CA SER A 131 -0.51 -7.02 9.32
C SER A 131 -0.91 -8.18 8.39
N MET A 132 -1.43 -9.28 8.94
CA MET A 132 -1.83 -10.46 8.18
C MET A 132 -3.33 -10.43 7.87
N PHE A 133 -3.65 -10.86 6.65
CA PHE A 133 -5.01 -11.10 6.18
C PHE A 133 -5.19 -12.61 5.97
N ILE A 134 -6.07 -13.21 6.75
CA ILE A 134 -6.35 -14.64 6.76
C ILE A 134 -7.70 -14.85 6.09
N ASN A 135 -7.71 -15.40 4.87
CA ASN A 135 -8.94 -15.71 4.15
C ASN A 135 -9.74 -16.79 4.90
N ILE A 136 -11.05 -16.61 5.04
CA ILE A 136 -11.96 -17.59 5.62
C ILE A 136 -12.44 -18.50 4.47
N PRO A 137 -12.06 -19.79 4.44
CA PRO A 137 -12.45 -20.69 3.36
C PRO A 137 -13.98 -20.87 3.29
N ALA A 138 -14.51 -21.06 2.07
CA ALA A 138 -15.96 -21.17 1.82
C ALA A 138 -16.69 -22.31 2.55
N ARG A 139 -15.96 -23.26 3.15
CA ARG A 139 -16.52 -24.31 4.02
C ARG A 139 -16.98 -23.79 5.38
N TYR A 140 -16.56 -22.59 5.76
CA TYR A 140 -16.92 -21.94 7.01
C TYR A 140 -17.99 -20.88 6.76
N ASP A 141 -18.89 -20.71 7.74
CA ASP A 141 -19.75 -19.53 7.80
C ASP A 141 -18.93 -18.34 8.31
N ALA A 142 -18.76 -17.35 7.45
CA ALA A 142 -17.97 -16.16 7.77
C ALA A 142 -18.64 -15.28 8.82
N ASP A 143 -19.96 -15.30 8.94
CA ASP A 143 -20.70 -14.47 9.88
C ASP A 143 -20.80 -15.15 11.26
N ASN A 144 -20.83 -16.49 11.31
CA ASN A 144 -20.95 -17.28 12.55
C ASN A 144 -19.70 -18.13 12.88
N LEU A 145 -18.50 -17.60 12.61
CA LEU A 145 -17.25 -18.33 12.89
C LEU A 145 -16.94 -18.41 14.39
N SER A 146 -16.64 -19.62 14.89
CA SER A 146 -16.27 -19.86 16.29
C SER A 146 -14.90 -19.28 16.66
N GLN A 147 -14.67 -19.02 17.94
CA GLN A 147 -13.36 -18.52 18.42
C GLN A 147 -12.22 -19.51 18.15
N GLU A 148 -12.48 -20.81 18.32
CA GLU A 148 -11.51 -21.87 18.06
C GLU A 148 -11.12 -21.92 16.56
N ASP A 149 -12.10 -21.81 15.66
CA ASP A 149 -11.84 -21.77 14.22
C ASP A 149 -11.05 -20.53 13.81
N MET A 150 -11.37 -19.36 14.39
CA MET A 150 -10.61 -18.13 14.15
C MET A 150 -9.15 -18.30 14.57
N HIS A 151 -8.91 -18.84 15.77
CA HIS A 151 -7.57 -19.10 16.29
C HIS A 151 -6.82 -20.13 15.45
N GLY A 152 -7.49 -21.19 15.02
CA GLY A 152 -6.93 -22.22 14.13
C GLY A 152 -6.52 -21.66 12.76
N LEU A 153 -7.36 -20.83 12.13
CA LEU A 153 -7.04 -20.18 10.86
C LEU A 153 -5.83 -19.23 10.99
N ILE A 154 -5.76 -18.49 12.09
CA ILE A 154 -4.63 -17.59 12.37
C ILE A 154 -3.34 -18.39 12.60
N ALA A 155 -3.37 -19.42 13.45
CA ALA A 155 -2.22 -20.29 13.70
C ALA A 155 -1.69 -20.93 12.42
N ALA A 156 -2.58 -21.51 11.60
CA ALA A 156 -2.22 -22.10 10.31
C ALA A 156 -1.60 -21.07 9.34
N LYS A 157 -2.03 -19.80 9.40
CA LYS A 157 -1.41 -18.74 8.58
C LYS A 157 -0.03 -18.37 9.10
N ILE A 158 0.14 -18.25 10.42
CA ILE A 158 1.43 -17.96 11.06
C ILE A 158 2.44 -19.04 10.69
N GLU A 159 2.09 -20.31 10.81
CA GLU A 159 2.95 -21.43 10.42
C GLU A 159 3.31 -21.40 8.93
N LYS A 160 2.36 -21.09 8.06
CA LYS A 160 2.64 -20.95 6.62
C LYS A 160 3.60 -19.80 6.32
N GLU A 161 3.48 -18.68 7.03
CA GLU A 161 4.40 -17.55 6.85
C GLU A 161 5.78 -17.84 7.47
N ALA A 162 5.85 -18.56 8.59
CA ALA A 162 7.10 -19.06 9.17
C ALA A 162 7.82 -20.03 8.22
N ASN A 163 7.06 -20.97 7.62
CA ASN A 163 7.58 -21.94 6.66
C ASN A 163 7.85 -21.35 5.27
N ARG A 164 7.52 -20.08 5.03
CA ARG A 164 7.77 -19.40 3.75
C ARG A 164 9.25 -19.16 3.50
N TYR A 165 10.01 -18.80 4.54
CA TYR A 165 11.44 -18.51 4.41
C TYR A 165 12.26 -19.66 5.00
N ILE A 166 13.11 -20.24 4.17
CA ILE A 166 14.08 -21.27 4.60
C ILE A 166 15.34 -20.56 5.10
N TYR A 167 15.86 -19.63 4.29
CA TYR A 167 17.01 -18.80 4.63
C TYR A 167 16.82 -17.37 4.13
N GLN A 168 17.38 -16.41 4.87
CA GLN A 168 17.46 -15.01 4.47
C GLN A 168 18.92 -14.57 4.54
N PHE A 169 19.45 -14.05 3.44
CA PHE A 169 20.83 -13.57 3.33
C PHE A 169 20.81 -12.08 2.94
N PRO A 170 20.62 -11.16 3.91
CA PRO A 170 20.53 -9.73 3.64
C PRO A 170 21.79 -9.15 3.01
N ASP A 171 22.97 -9.63 3.44
CA ASP A 171 24.28 -9.14 2.95
C ASP A 171 24.48 -9.44 1.45
N GLU A 172 24.03 -10.60 1.00
CA GLU A 172 24.12 -11.04 -0.40
C GLU A 172 22.90 -10.62 -1.23
N GLY A 173 21.83 -10.18 -0.59
CA GLY A 173 20.62 -9.69 -1.23
C GLY A 173 19.74 -10.77 -1.87
N PHE A 174 19.74 -11.99 -1.31
CA PHE A 174 18.81 -13.06 -1.70
C PHE A 174 18.13 -13.75 -0.51
N THR A 175 16.99 -14.36 -0.79
CA THR A 175 16.25 -15.22 0.13
C THR A 175 16.03 -16.60 -0.49
N VAL A 176 15.98 -17.63 0.33
CA VAL A 176 15.54 -18.97 -0.08
C VAL A 176 14.14 -19.16 0.47
N GLU A 177 13.15 -19.21 -0.41
CA GLU A 177 11.73 -19.27 -0.08
C GLU A 177 11.15 -20.64 -0.45
N ASN A 178 10.22 -21.14 0.36
CA ASN A 178 9.45 -22.34 0.08
C ASN A 178 8.20 -21.99 -0.72
N GLY A 179 8.09 -22.50 -1.94
CA GLY A 179 6.96 -22.24 -2.85
C GLY A 179 6.09 -23.47 -3.11
N ARG A 180 4.97 -23.27 -3.82
CA ARG A 180 4.06 -24.36 -4.27
C ARG A 180 4.77 -25.45 -5.08
N TRP A 181 5.85 -25.10 -5.76
CA TRP A 181 6.61 -25.98 -6.64
C TRP A 181 7.93 -26.44 -6.02
N GLY A 182 8.10 -26.28 -4.71
CA GLY A 182 9.34 -26.55 -3.98
C GLY A 182 10.13 -25.27 -3.63
N PRO A 183 11.25 -25.42 -2.92
CA PRO A 183 12.15 -24.31 -2.58
C PRO A 183 12.73 -23.63 -3.82
N PHE A 184 12.82 -22.31 -3.78
CA PHE A 184 13.41 -21.50 -4.84
C PHE A 184 14.20 -20.35 -4.22
N ILE A 185 15.16 -19.83 -4.98
CA ILE A 185 15.98 -18.71 -4.53
C ILE A 185 15.43 -17.43 -5.15
N LYS A 186 15.15 -16.43 -4.34
CA LYS A 186 14.73 -15.11 -4.80
C LYS A 186 15.88 -14.13 -4.65
N TYR A 187 16.48 -13.75 -5.77
CA TYR A 187 17.53 -12.75 -5.84
C TYR A 187 16.95 -11.45 -6.41
N LYS A 188 16.82 -10.43 -5.55
CA LYS A 188 16.16 -9.15 -5.88
C LYS A 188 14.75 -9.33 -6.44
N LYS A 189 14.56 -9.13 -7.76
CA LYS A 189 13.29 -9.28 -8.48
C LYS A 189 13.19 -10.58 -9.28
N LYS A 190 14.20 -11.44 -9.20
CA LYS A 190 14.33 -12.64 -10.01
C LYS A 190 14.23 -13.88 -9.15
N ASN A 191 13.62 -14.93 -9.71
CA ASN A 191 13.52 -16.23 -9.07
C ASN A 191 14.45 -17.19 -9.80
N VAL A 192 15.34 -17.85 -9.07
CA VAL A 192 16.26 -18.88 -9.52
C VAL A 192 15.71 -20.22 -9.06
N LYS A 193 15.59 -21.16 -9.99
CA LYS A 193 15.12 -22.52 -9.69
C LYS A 193 16.27 -23.34 -9.12
N ILE A 194 15.99 -24.14 -8.11
CA ILE A 194 16.97 -25.09 -7.60
C ILE A 194 16.84 -26.40 -8.41
N PRO A 195 17.96 -26.98 -8.90
CA PRO A 195 17.94 -28.24 -9.64
C PRO A 195 17.25 -29.38 -8.88
N LYS A 196 16.66 -30.31 -9.63
CA LYS A 196 16.07 -31.53 -9.06
C LYS A 196 17.16 -32.53 -8.67
N ILE A 197 16.92 -33.32 -7.62
CA ILE A 197 17.79 -34.42 -7.20
C ILE A 197 17.06 -35.73 -7.55
N LYS A 198 17.69 -36.61 -8.34
CA LYS A 198 17.08 -37.89 -8.79
C LYS A 198 15.69 -37.70 -9.43
N ASP A 199 15.54 -36.68 -10.28
CA ASP A 199 14.27 -36.25 -10.90
C ASP A 199 13.14 -35.80 -9.96
N GLU A 200 13.38 -35.86 -8.66
CA GLU A 200 12.49 -35.33 -7.63
C GLU A 200 12.86 -33.90 -7.24
N ARG A 201 11.85 -33.14 -6.84
CA ARG A 201 12.06 -31.76 -6.41
C ARG A 201 12.65 -31.77 -5.01
N ILE A 202 13.57 -30.85 -4.78
CA ILE A 202 14.17 -30.65 -3.47
C ILE A 202 13.08 -30.34 -2.45
N THR A 203 13.16 -31.00 -1.29
CA THR A 203 12.27 -30.71 -0.16
C THR A 203 12.80 -29.52 0.65
N PRO A 204 11.96 -28.86 1.46
CA PRO A 204 12.42 -27.80 2.36
C PRO A 204 13.52 -28.27 3.33
N GLU A 205 13.52 -29.54 3.70
CA GLU A 205 14.54 -30.15 4.57
C GLU A 205 15.89 -30.27 3.86
N GLN A 206 15.90 -30.79 2.63
CA GLN A 206 17.10 -30.83 1.79
C GLN A 206 17.63 -29.42 1.49
N ALA A 207 16.73 -28.45 1.33
CA ALA A 207 17.11 -27.05 1.18
C ALA A 207 17.70 -26.42 2.44
N LYS A 208 17.42 -26.95 3.63
CA LYS A 208 18.10 -26.53 4.87
C LYS A 208 19.52 -27.08 4.94
N GLU A 209 19.78 -28.25 4.38
CA GLU A 209 21.12 -28.87 4.38
C GLU A 209 22.08 -28.23 3.37
N MET A 210 21.57 -27.64 2.29
CA MET A 210 22.39 -26.93 1.30
C MET A 210 23.07 -25.70 1.90
N LYS A 211 24.33 -25.49 1.53
CA LYS A 211 25.13 -24.36 2.01
C LYS A 211 24.85 -23.10 1.21
N LYS A 212 25.07 -21.95 1.85
CA LYS A 212 25.02 -20.62 1.23
C LYS A 212 25.76 -20.53 -0.12
N GLU A 213 26.94 -21.15 -0.19
CA GLU A 213 27.80 -21.15 -1.39
C GLU A 213 27.13 -21.80 -2.60
N GLU A 214 26.33 -22.85 -2.39
CA GLU A 214 25.64 -23.55 -3.47
C GLU A 214 24.51 -22.69 -4.06
N PHE A 215 23.77 -21.99 -3.19
CA PHE A 215 22.76 -21.02 -3.63
C PHE A 215 23.40 -19.86 -4.42
N MET A 216 24.57 -19.39 -4.00
CA MET A 216 25.29 -18.35 -4.72
C MET A 216 25.75 -18.83 -6.10
N LYS A 217 26.28 -20.04 -6.22
CA LYS A 217 26.64 -20.64 -7.52
C LYS A 217 25.44 -20.77 -8.46
N LEU A 218 24.28 -21.17 -7.95
CA LEU A 218 23.05 -21.25 -8.75
C LEU A 218 22.62 -19.87 -9.25
N ILE A 219 22.71 -18.84 -8.40
CA ILE A 219 22.43 -17.46 -8.82
C ILE A 219 23.44 -16.98 -9.87
N GLU A 220 24.74 -17.27 -9.72
CA GLU A 220 25.77 -16.88 -10.69
C GLU A 220 25.63 -17.60 -12.03
N ALA A 221 25.20 -18.87 -12.03
CA ALA A 221 24.97 -19.63 -13.24
C ALA A 221 23.82 -19.06 -14.08
N GLU A 222 22.71 -18.66 -13.44
CA GLU A 222 21.57 -18.07 -14.14
C GLU A 222 21.74 -16.56 -14.39
N TYR A 223 22.49 -15.88 -13.51
CA TYR A 223 22.76 -14.45 -13.56
C TYR A 223 24.26 -14.16 -13.36
N PRO A 224 25.08 -14.29 -14.42
CA PRO A 224 26.51 -14.02 -14.33
C PRO A 224 26.76 -12.58 -13.88
N GLY A 225 27.60 -12.42 -12.86
CA GLY A 225 27.92 -11.12 -12.26
C GLY A 225 26.94 -10.64 -11.18
N ALA A 226 26.05 -11.49 -10.67
CA ALA A 226 25.12 -11.17 -9.60
C ALA A 226 25.80 -10.63 -8.32
N PHE A 227 26.99 -11.14 -7.97
CA PHE A 227 27.72 -10.75 -6.75
C PHE A 227 28.95 -9.89 -7.02
N ILE A 228 29.24 -9.57 -8.29
CA ILE A 228 30.29 -8.62 -8.62
C ILE A 228 29.83 -7.26 -8.13
N LYS A 229 30.47 -6.73 -7.09
CA LYS A 229 30.28 -5.34 -6.64
C LYS A 229 30.49 -4.44 -7.86
N LYS A 230 29.39 -3.93 -8.44
CA LYS A 230 29.47 -2.85 -9.43
C LYS A 230 30.29 -1.74 -8.78
N LYS A 231 31.49 -1.51 -9.29
CA LYS A 231 32.27 -0.30 -9.01
C LYS A 231 31.28 0.84 -9.27
N LYS A 232 30.88 1.58 -8.22
CA LYS A 232 30.03 2.77 -8.38
C LYS A 232 30.69 3.60 -9.48
N ALA A 233 30.01 3.77 -10.61
CA ALA A 233 30.44 4.75 -11.58
C ALA A 233 30.57 6.07 -10.81
N ALA A 234 31.77 6.65 -10.83
CA ALA A 234 32.03 7.92 -10.18
C ALA A 234 30.91 8.91 -10.57
N PRO A 235 30.40 9.70 -9.62
CA PRO A 235 29.32 10.64 -9.92
C PRO A 235 29.77 11.48 -11.11
N LYS A 236 29.02 11.42 -12.22
CA LYS A 236 29.22 12.33 -13.35
C LYS A 236 29.18 13.75 -12.77
N LYS A 237 30.34 14.41 -12.72
CA LYS A 237 30.44 15.83 -12.40
C LYS A 237 29.39 16.53 -13.23
N LYS A 238 28.39 17.12 -12.57
CA LYS A 238 27.47 18.05 -13.23
C LYS A 238 28.35 19.10 -13.90
N LYS A 239 28.30 19.19 -15.23
CA LYS A 239 28.86 20.34 -15.95
C LYS A 239 28.20 21.57 -15.32
N ALA A 240 29.01 22.43 -14.71
CA ALA A 240 28.56 23.73 -14.25
C ALA A 240 27.93 24.45 -15.44
N SER A 241 26.65 24.80 -15.32
CA SER A 241 25.97 25.65 -16.28
C SER A 241 26.69 27.00 -16.30
N ALA A 242 27.18 27.38 -17.48
CA ALA A 242 27.81 28.68 -17.69
C ALA A 242 26.84 29.79 -17.32
N LYS A 243 27.25 30.62 -16.37
CA LYS A 243 26.63 31.89 -16.00
C LYS A 243 26.52 32.76 -17.26
N LYS A 244 25.31 32.96 -17.80
CA LYS A 244 25.06 34.03 -18.78
C LYS A 244 25.17 35.37 -18.06
N LYS A 245 26.07 36.22 -18.55
CA LYS A 245 26.22 37.64 -18.16
C LYS A 245 24.90 38.40 -18.37
N PRO A 246 24.56 39.36 -17.50
CA PRO A 246 23.47 40.30 -17.76
C PRO A 246 23.86 41.24 -18.92
N ALA A 247 22.97 41.39 -19.90
CA ALA A 247 23.09 42.39 -20.95
C ALA A 247 22.63 43.75 -20.41
N ALA A 248 23.40 44.79 -20.77
CA ALA A 248 23.27 46.15 -20.27
C ALA A 248 22.05 46.89 -20.83
N LYS A 249 21.57 47.85 -20.01
CA LYS A 249 20.63 48.92 -20.37
C LYS A 249 21.01 49.62 -21.69
N LYS A 250 20.03 49.83 -22.54
CA LYS A 250 19.77 51.12 -23.21
C LYS A 250 18.31 51.20 -23.60
#